data_AF-A0AAD3RRR0-F1
#
_entry.id   AF-A0AAD3RRR0-F1
#
_cell.length_a   1.000
_cell.length_b   1.000
_cell.length_c   1.000
_cell.angle_alpha   90.00
_cell.angle_beta   90.00
_cell.angle_gamma   90.00
#
_symmetry.space_group_name_H-M   'P 1'
#
loop_
_entity.id
_entity.type
_entity.pdbx_description
1 polymer ?
#
loop_
_entity_poly.entity_id
_entity_poly.type
_entity_poly.pdbx_seq_one_letter_code
_entity_poly.pdbx_strand_id
1 'polypeptide(L)'
;MLADAVHKEHKQMVHEKMTMFEGQYSRDDFLTMDDIANIDHRIKASSYIFHSSDAISMQQWVLAKSNKWFAYQEYSATVVDGDGQIPFILGIQLPEQLDWMLQYGHNNILAMDSTFGTNAMKFQLYTILVFNSKHMGMPMAWIIMSRYCAYDMVYWMRVLLQWLHLKKIDWRLNVFMVDDAEVFQCDVHLCSCHVRRAWLKNLITKVKDNAVRGEMFDRLGYIMHRSTNEDSARNEVDIFIEDFKDTQPSFIEYFKG
;
A
#
# COMPACT_ATOMS: atom_id res chain seq x y z
N MET A 1 28.87 8.57 -19.96
CA MET A 1 28.04 9.00 -21.12
C MET A 1 27.05 10.11 -20.77
N LEU A 2 26.05 9.94 -19.89
CA LEU A 2 25.13 11.04 -19.55
C LEU A 2 25.80 12.17 -18.74
N ALA A 3 26.59 11.82 -17.72
CA ALA A 3 27.27 12.79 -16.86
C ALA A 3 28.29 13.66 -17.63
N ASP A 4 28.98 13.07 -18.60
CA ASP A 4 29.97 13.78 -19.44
C ASP A 4 29.31 14.79 -20.38
N ALA A 5 28.10 14.48 -20.88
CA ALA A 5 27.32 15.36 -21.73
C ALA A 5 26.80 16.57 -20.94
N VAL A 6 26.20 16.33 -19.76
CA VAL A 6 25.73 17.39 -18.85
C VAL A 6 26.88 18.32 -18.43
N HIS A 7 28.04 17.74 -18.12
CA HIS A 7 29.22 18.52 -17.75
C HIS A 7 29.74 19.41 -18.89
N LYS A 8 29.67 18.93 -20.13
CA LYS A 8 30.09 19.69 -21.32
C LYS A 8 29.12 20.84 -21.62
N GLU A 9 27.82 20.58 -21.51
CA GLU A 9 26.74 21.56 -21.71
C GLU A 9 26.80 22.68 -20.65
N HIS A 10 27.01 22.31 -19.38
CA HIS A 10 27.20 23.29 -18.30
C HIS A 10 28.45 24.18 -18.54
N LYS A 11 29.57 23.59 -18.97
CA LYS A 11 30.78 24.36 -19.32
C LYS A 11 30.54 25.37 -20.44
N GLN A 12 29.75 24.98 -21.45
CA GLN A 12 29.41 25.86 -22.56
C GLN A 12 28.50 27.01 -22.10
N MET A 13 27.46 26.72 -21.32
CA MET A 13 26.59 27.75 -20.71
C MET A 13 27.38 28.75 -19.86
N VAL A 14 28.31 28.27 -19.03
CA VAL A 14 29.17 29.14 -18.20
C VAL A 14 30.03 30.04 -19.09
N HIS A 15 30.63 29.50 -20.15
CA HIS A 15 31.44 30.28 -21.08
C HIS A 15 30.61 31.36 -21.79
N GLU A 16 29.42 31.02 -22.28
CA GLU A 16 28.50 31.97 -22.94
C GLU A 16 28.09 33.10 -21.98
N LYS A 17 27.70 32.77 -20.74
CA LYS A 17 27.36 33.77 -19.72
C LYS A 17 28.55 34.68 -19.35
N MET A 18 29.77 34.14 -19.31
CA MET A 18 31.00 34.91 -19.07
C MET A 18 31.33 35.89 -20.20
N THR A 19 30.86 35.61 -21.42
CA THR A 19 31.06 36.51 -22.58
C THR A 19 30.01 37.61 -22.70
N MET A 20 28.86 37.48 -22.02
CA MET A 20 27.74 38.42 -22.16
C MET A 20 27.77 39.58 -21.14
N PHE A 21 28.55 39.50 -20.07
CA PHE A 21 28.64 40.54 -19.05
C PHE A 21 30.11 40.94 -18.82
N GLU A 22 30.37 42.19 -18.47
CA GLU A 22 31.70 42.65 -18.06
C GLU A 22 31.65 42.98 -16.56
N GLY A 23 32.35 42.21 -15.73
CA GLY A 23 32.33 42.40 -14.28
C GLY A 23 32.97 41.26 -13.49
N GLN A 24 33.04 41.43 -12.16
CA GLN A 24 33.40 40.34 -11.27
C GLN A 24 32.24 39.35 -11.17
N TYR A 25 32.52 38.11 -11.55
CA TYR A 25 31.57 37.01 -11.43
C TYR A 25 31.63 36.38 -10.04
N SER A 26 30.46 36.05 -9.51
CA SER A 26 30.29 35.16 -8.38
C SER A 26 29.80 33.79 -8.85
N ARG A 27 29.93 32.77 -7.99
CA ARG A 27 29.38 31.43 -8.26
C ARG A 27 27.87 31.49 -8.52
N ASP A 28 27.18 32.39 -7.84
CA ASP A 28 25.71 32.42 -7.83
C ASP A 28 25.14 32.95 -9.14
N ASP A 29 25.93 33.68 -9.94
CA ASP A 29 25.55 34.18 -11.29
C ASP A 29 25.38 33.04 -12.33
N PHE A 30 25.92 31.86 -12.04
CA PHE A 30 25.85 30.68 -12.90
C PHE A 30 24.85 29.63 -12.41
N LEU A 31 24.17 29.86 -11.29
CA LEU A 31 23.12 28.97 -10.81
C LEU A 31 21.98 28.93 -11.83
N THR A 32 21.53 27.73 -12.14
CA THR A 32 20.30 27.49 -12.90
C THR A 32 19.14 27.20 -11.94
N MET A 33 17.90 27.26 -12.44
CA MET A 33 16.74 26.82 -11.66
C MET A 33 16.85 25.34 -11.28
N ASP A 34 17.47 24.52 -12.13
CA ASP A 34 17.73 23.10 -11.85
C ASP A 34 18.77 22.93 -10.74
N ASP A 35 19.82 23.76 -10.69
CA ASP A 35 20.79 23.75 -9.59
C ASP A 35 20.12 24.11 -8.26
N ILE A 36 19.25 25.13 -8.26
CA ILE A 36 18.49 25.52 -7.07
C ILE A 36 17.55 24.38 -6.64
N ALA A 37 16.84 23.75 -7.57
CA ALA A 37 15.97 22.61 -7.28
C ALA A 37 16.75 21.40 -6.75
N ASN A 38 17.95 21.13 -7.28
CA ASN A 38 18.83 20.06 -6.81
C ASN A 38 19.40 20.35 -5.41
N ILE A 39 19.79 21.60 -5.14
CA ILE A 39 20.25 22.03 -3.81
C ILE A 39 19.11 21.90 -2.81
N ASP A 40 17.92 22.41 -3.13
CA ASP A 40 16.72 22.28 -2.30
C ASP A 40 16.38 20.80 -2.03
N HIS A 41 16.41 19.96 -3.07
CA HIS A 41 16.21 18.52 -2.93
C HIS A 41 17.26 17.88 -2.02
N ARG A 42 18.54 18.24 -2.14
CA ARG A 42 19.63 17.72 -1.29
C ARG A 42 19.49 18.15 0.17
N ILE A 43 19.14 19.41 0.41
CA ILE A 43 18.91 19.93 1.77
C ILE A 43 17.71 19.21 2.38
N LYS A 44 16.61 19.06 1.64
CA LYS A 44 15.43 18.29 2.06
C LYS A 44 15.81 16.83 2.34
N ALA A 45 16.50 16.17 1.42
CA ALA A 45 16.98 14.81 1.57
C ALA A 45 17.82 14.62 2.84
N SER A 46 18.73 15.54 3.16
CA SER A 46 19.52 15.45 4.40
C SER A 46 18.70 15.54 5.69
N SER A 47 17.44 15.97 5.63
CA SER A 47 16.54 15.99 6.79
C SER A 47 15.85 14.65 7.06
N TYR A 48 15.90 13.70 6.12
CA TYR A 48 15.22 12.40 6.25
C TYR A 48 16.03 11.18 5.74
N ILE A 49 17.13 11.37 5.01
CA ILE A 49 18.10 10.34 4.62
C ILE A 49 19.34 10.53 5.48
N PHE A 50 19.58 9.60 6.40
CA PHE A 50 20.68 9.70 7.34
C PHE A 50 21.82 8.71 7.07
N HIS A 51 21.55 7.66 6.30
CA HIS A 51 22.47 6.59 5.96
C HIS A 51 22.16 6.05 4.56
N SER A 52 23.16 5.42 3.91
CA SER A 52 23.00 4.79 2.59
C SER A 52 22.14 3.53 2.59
N SER A 53 21.90 2.96 3.77
CA SER A 53 20.95 1.86 3.99
C SER A 53 19.66 2.45 4.55
N ASP A 54 18.56 2.17 3.87
CA ASP A 54 17.23 2.66 4.25
C ASP A 54 16.83 2.18 5.65
N ALA A 55 17.16 0.94 6.02
CA ALA A 55 16.91 0.43 7.37
C ALA A 55 17.59 1.27 8.45
N ILE A 56 18.86 1.65 8.25
CA ILE A 56 19.61 2.47 9.21
C ILE A 56 19.08 3.90 9.23
N SER A 57 18.72 4.47 8.08
CA SER A 57 18.05 5.79 8.03
C SER A 57 16.73 5.77 8.80
N MET A 58 15.92 4.73 8.62
CA MET A 58 14.66 4.55 9.32
C MET A 58 14.86 4.38 10.82
N GLN A 59 15.87 3.62 11.25
CA GLN A 59 16.23 3.48 12.66
C GLN A 59 16.49 4.84 13.31
N GLN A 60 17.35 5.64 12.68
CA GLN A 60 17.73 6.94 13.20
C GLN A 60 16.52 7.89 13.24
N TRP A 61 15.66 7.83 12.22
CA TRP A 61 14.41 8.58 12.20
C TRP A 61 13.47 8.20 13.36
N VAL A 62 13.29 6.90 13.60
CA VAL A 62 12.44 6.36 14.67
C VAL A 62 12.96 6.77 16.05
N LEU A 63 14.27 6.65 16.27
CA LEU A 63 14.93 7.07 17.51
C LEU A 63 14.82 8.59 17.75
N ALA A 64 14.92 9.38 16.68
CA ALA A 64 14.82 10.85 16.77
C ALA A 64 13.38 11.36 16.98
N LYS A 65 12.36 10.57 16.62
CA LYS A 65 10.94 10.96 16.71
C LYS A 65 10.16 10.10 17.71
N SER A 66 10.45 10.29 19.00
CA SER A 66 9.79 9.60 20.10
C SER A 66 8.37 10.14 20.35
N ASN A 67 7.35 9.63 19.63
CA ASN A 67 5.91 9.66 19.98
C ASN A 67 4.93 9.33 18.83
N LYS A 68 5.39 8.94 17.62
CA LYS A 68 4.48 8.76 16.45
C LYS A 68 4.37 7.34 15.91
N TRP A 69 4.92 6.34 16.59
CA TRP A 69 4.99 4.96 16.12
C TRP A 69 4.65 3.98 17.24
N PHE A 70 3.97 2.88 16.91
CA PHE A 70 3.55 1.84 17.87
C PHE A 70 4.36 0.55 17.76
N ALA A 71 5.00 0.32 16.61
CA ALA A 71 5.85 -0.82 16.38
C ALA A 71 7.02 -0.43 15.48
N TYR A 72 8.23 -0.79 15.89
CA TYR A 72 9.41 -0.77 15.05
C TYR A 72 10.16 -2.07 15.25
N GLN A 73 10.37 -2.83 14.18
CA GLN A 73 11.24 -4.00 14.22
C GLN A 73 12.26 -3.96 13.08
N GLU A 74 13.51 -4.19 13.47
CA GLU A 74 14.60 -4.49 12.57
C GLU A 74 14.93 -5.97 12.60
N TYR A 75 15.30 -6.49 11.44
CA TYR A 75 15.95 -7.80 11.35
C TYR A 75 17.44 -7.64 11.65
N SER A 76 18.06 -8.71 12.16
CA SER A 76 19.52 -8.76 12.36
C SER A 76 20.25 -8.35 11.08
N ALA A 77 21.37 -7.63 11.21
CA ALA A 77 22.24 -7.23 10.09
C ALA A 77 22.78 -8.40 9.25
N THR A 78 22.63 -9.64 9.73
CA THR A 78 22.96 -10.88 9.02
C THR A 78 21.87 -11.33 8.04
N VAL A 79 20.68 -10.73 8.10
CA VAL A 79 19.56 -11.01 7.20
C VAL A 79 19.52 -9.89 6.18
N VAL A 80 19.70 -10.25 4.91
CA VAL A 80 19.53 -9.32 3.79
C VAL A 80 18.38 -9.80 2.90
N ASP A 81 17.70 -8.87 2.23
CA ASP A 81 16.71 -9.16 1.21
C ASP A 81 17.38 -9.50 -0.14
N GLY A 82 16.54 -9.67 -1.18
CA GLY A 82 17.01 -10.01 -2.54
C GLY A 82 17.92 -8.96 -3.17
N ASP A 83 17.92 -7.73 -2.66
CA ASP A 83 18.74 -6.60 -3.12
C ASP A 83 19.96 -6.35 -2.21
N GLY A 84 20.20 -7.21 -1.22
CA GLY A 84 21.33 -7.11 -0.30
C GLY A 84 21.14 -6.07 0.81
N GLN A 85 19.92 -5.58 1.02
CA GLN A 85 19.59 -4.59 2.06
C GLN A 85 19.05 -5.28 3.31
N ILE A 86 19.26 -4.65 4.48
CA ILE A 86 18.67 -5.14 5.74
C ILE A 86 17.16 -4.88 5.68
N PRO A 87 16.30 -5.90 5.83
CA PRO A 87 14.87 -5.68 5.81
C PRO A 87 14.38 -5.04 7.10
N PHE A 88 13.32 -4.25 7.01
CA PHE A 88 12.69 -3.63 8.18
C PHE A 88 11.16 -3.64 8.07
N ILE A 89 10.51 -3.56 9.24
CA ILE A 89 9.07 -3.35 9.38
C ILE A 89 8.83 -2.15 10.29
N LEU A 90 8.05 -1.19 9.81
CA LEU A 90 7.64 -0.02 10.59
C LEU A 90 6.12 0.05 10.69
N GLY A 91 5.60 0.04 11.93
CA GLY A 91 4.20 0.29 12.27
C GLY A 91 4.01 1.71 12.82
N ILE A 92 3.25 2.52 12.09
CA ILE A 92 2.93 3.91 12.41
C ILE A 92 1.48 4.00 12.89
N GLN A 93 1.28 4.62 14.06
CA GLN A 93 -0.04 4.88 14.65
C GLN A 93 0.12 6.02 15.65
N LEU A 94 -0.78 7.00 15.56
CA LEU A 94 -0.90 8.06 16.54
C LEU A 94 -1.73 7.61 17.75
N PRO A 95 -1.53 8.20 18.94
CA PRO A 95 -2.32 7.86 20.13
C PRO A 95 -3.84 7.93 19.91
N GLU A 96 -4.31 8.97 19.22
CA GLU A 96 -5.74 9.16 18.95
C GLU A 96 -6.29 8.07 18.02
N GLN A 97 -5.47 7.61 17.07
CA GLN A 97 -5.83 6.49 16.19
C GLN A 97 -5.92 5.18 16.95
N LEU A 98 -5.05 4.97 17.94
CA LEU A 98 -5.13 3.81 18.83
C LEU A 98 -6.44 3.82 19.63
N ASP A 99 -6.80 4.96 20.22
CA ASP A 99 -8.05 5.09 20.97
C ASP A 99 -9.27 4.79 20.09
N TRP A 100 -9.29 5.32 18.86
CA TRP A 100 -10.35 5.01 17.90
C TRP A 100 -10.33 3.55 17.44
N MET A 101 -9.17 2.95 17.25
CA MET A 101 -9.05 1.54 16.90
C MET A 101 -9.58 0.63 18.03
N LEU A 102 -9.30 0.97 19.28
CA LEU A 102 -9.81 0.26 20.46
C LEU A 102 -11.33 0.43 20.61
N GLN A 103 -11.85 1.62 20.32
CA GLN A 103 -13.27 1.93 20.41
C GLN A 103 -14.08 1.30 19.27
N TYR A 104 -13.70 1.55 18.02
CA TYR A 104 -14.48 1.18 16.84
C TYR A 104 -14.10 -0.19 16.26
N GLY A 105 -12.91 -0.73 16.56
CA GLY A 105 -12.48 -2.04 16.10
C GLY A 105 -12.98 -3.20 16.98
N HIS A 106 -13.39 -2.94 18.21
CA HIS A 106 -13.82 -3.99 19.14
C HIS A 106 -15.14 -4.63 18.71
N ASN A 107 -15.15 -5.96 18.57
CA ASN A 107 -16.28 -6.75 18.04
C ASN A 107 -16.78 -6.25 16.68
N ASN A 108 -15.89 -5.68 15.88
CA ASN A 108 -16.23 -5.09 14.58
C ASN A 108 -15.30 -5.62 13.48
N ILE A 109 -15.44 -5.07 12.28
CA ILE A 109 -14.64 -5.33 11.10
C ILE A 109 -13.39 -4.46 11.12
N LEU A 110 -12.26 -5.07 10.84
CA LEU A 110 -11.00 -4.39 10.55
C LEU A 110 -10.56 -4.79 9.15
N ALA A 111 -10.28 -3.80 8.30
CA ALA A 111 -9.86 -4.04 6.93
C ALA A 111 -8.39 -3.66 6.76
N MET A 112 -7.71 -4.32 5.83
CA MET A 112 -6.35 -4.03 5.43
C MET A 112 -6.31 -3.82 3.92
N ASP A 113 -5.92 -2.62 3.53
CA ASP A 113 -5.69 -2.26 2.13
C ASP A 113 -4.19 -2.32 1.83
N SER A 114 -3.80 -3.05 0.79
CA SER A 114 -2.40 -3.19 0.38
C SER A 114 -2.10 -2.30 -0.83
N THR A 115 -1.07 -1.45 -0.71
CA THR A 115 -0.60 -0.58 -1.79
C THR A 115 0.85 -0.91 -2.14
N PHE A 116 1.05 -1.43 -3.35
CA PHE A 116 2.37 -1.74 -3.91
C PHE A 116 2.73 -0.78 -5.06
N GLY A 117 4.02 -0.53 -5.24
CA GLY A 117 4.55 0.16 -6.44
C GLY A 117 4.24 1.66 -6.52
N THR A 118 3.79 2.27 -5.41
CA THR A 118 3.45 3.70 -5.34
C THR A 118 4.59 4.60 -4.88
N ASN A 119 5.74 4.03 -4.51
CA ASN A 119 6.91 4.77 -4.05
C ASN A 119 8.18 4.37 -4.82
N ALA A 120 9.13 5.31 -4.93
CA ALA A 120 10.39 5.10 -5.64
C ALA A 120 11.25 3.97 -5.04
N MET A 121 11.04 3.66 -3.77
CA MET A 121 11.76 2.62 -3.02
C MET A 121 11.11 1.22 -3.13
N LYS A 122 9.98 1.11 -3.84
CA LYS A 122 9.17 -0.12 -3.99
C LYS A 122 8.76 -0.80 -2.67
N PHE A 123 8.74 -0.08 -1.56
CA PHE A 123 8.29 -0.62 -0.28
C PHE A 123 6.80 -0.94 -0.31
N GLN A 124 6.42 -1.98 0.42
CA GLN A 124 5.04 -2.36 0.59
C GLN A 124 4.41 -1.51 1.69
N LEU A 125 3.25 -0.92 1.40
CA LEU A 125 2.45 -0.18 2.37
C LEU A 125 1.14 -0.93 2.62
N TYR A 126 0.83 -1.17 3.88
CA TYR A 126 -0.47 -1.65 4.33
C TYR A 126 -1.15 -0.58 5.15
N THR A 127 -2.42 -0.30 4.82
CA THR A 127 -3.27 0.62 5.57
C THR A 127 -4.31 -0.16 6.34
N ILE A 128 -4.32 -0.03 7.66
CA ILE A 128 -5.32 -0.63 8.52
C ILE A 128 -6.49 0.31 8.70
N LEU A 129 -7.69 -0.18 8.46
CA LEU A 129 -8.94 0.55 8.48
C LEU A 129 -9.89 -0.04 9.52
N VAL A 130 -10.56 0.82 10.29
CA VAL A 130 -11.73 0.44 11.09
C VAL A 130 -12.95 1.20 10.60
N PHE A 131 -14.13 0.62 10.80
CA PHE A 131 -15.39 1.23 10.39
C PHE A 131 -16.09 1.84 11.60
N ASN A 132 -16.39 3.13 11.54
CA ASN A 132 -17.19 3.77 12.59
C ASN A 132 -18.67 3.39 12.49
N SER A 133 -19.49 3.92 13.40
CA SER A 133 -20.94 3.70 13.43
C SER A 133 -21.71 4.17 12.18
N LYS A 134 -21.08 4.98 11.32
CA LYS A 134 -21.63 5.41 10.02
C LYS A 134 -21.09 4.58 8.85
N HIS A 135 -20.42 3.46 9.13
CA HIS A 135 -19.76 2.59 8.15
C HIS A 135 -18.71 3.30 7.28
N MET A 136 -18.13 4.39 7.79
CA MET A 136 -17.01 5.07 7.12
C MET A 136 -15.71 4.43 7.58
N GLY A 137 -14.88 4.01 6.62
CA GLY A 137 -13.54 3.50 6.88
C GLY A 137 -12.62 4.63 7.35
N MET A 138 -11.93 4.40 8.46
CA MET A 138 -10.98 5.34 9.05
C MET A 138 -9.61 4.67 9.14
N PRO A 139 -8.53 5.30 8.64
CA PRO A 139 -7.19 4.74 8.72
C PRO A 139 -6.63 4.85 10.13
N MET A 140 -6.34 3.70 10.75
CA MET A 140 -5.92 3.59 12.15
C MET A 140 -4.45 3.26 12.33
N ALA A 141 -3.83 2.63 11.34
CA ALA A 141 -2.40 2.32 11.37
C ALA A 141 -1.87 2.13 9.96
N TRP A 142 -0.57 2.32 9.80
CA TRP A 142 0.16 2.00 8.58
C TRP A 142 1.33 1.09 8.88
N ILE A 143 1.55 0.11 8.00
CA ILE A 143 2.69 -0.79 8.08
C ILE A 143 3.50 -0.64 6.80
N ILE A 144 4.76 -0.27 6.95
CA ILE A 144 5.73 -0.19 5.86
C ILE A 144 6.66 -1.38 5.99
N MET A 145 6.78 -2.16 4.92
CA MET A 145 7.70 -3.29 4.83
C MET A 145 8.63 -3.10 3.64
N SER A 146 9.93 -3.24 3.88
CA SER A 146 10.92 -3.12 2.80
C SER A 146 10.96 -4.34 1.87
N ARG A 147 10.39 -5.47 2.32
CA ARG A 147 10.24 -6.70 1.52
C ARG A 147 8.85 -7.30 1.68
N TYR A 148 8.45 -8.10 0.69
CA TYR A 148 7.22 -8.90 0.75
C TYR A 148 7.53 -10.33 1.22
N CYS A 149 7.04 -10.70 2.40
CA CYS A 149 7.19 -12.05 2.96
C CYS A 149 6.03 -12.38 3.91
N ALA A 150 5.45 -13.58 3.77
CA ALA A 150 4.35 -14.04 4.64
C ALA A 150 4.74 -14.10 6.12
N TYR A 151 6.00 -14.47 6.42
CA TYR A 151 6.51 -14.50 7.81
C TYR A 151 6.45 -13.12 8.47
N ASP A 152 6.90 -12.10 7.74
CA ASP A 152 6.91 -10.71 8.20
C ASP A 152 5.48 -10.19 8.43
N MET A 153 4.54 -10.62 7.58
CA MET A 153 3.12 -10.29 7.74
C MET A 153 2.51 -10.88 9.00
N VAL A 154 2.71 -12.18 9.23
CA VAL A 154 2.27 -12.84 10.46
C VAL A 154 2.89 -12.18 11.70
N TYR A 155 4.17 -11.80 11.60
CA TYR A 155 4.86 -11.14 12.70
C TYR A 155 4.21 -9.80 13.08
N TRP A 156 4.09 -8.85 12.15
CA TRP A 156 3.60 -7.51 12.52
C TRP A 156 2.14 -7.52 12.97
N MET A 157 1.33 -8.43 12.42
CA MET A 157 -0.06 -8.60 12.85
C MET A 157 -0.15 -9.10 14.29
N ARG A 158 0.72 -10.05 14.68
CA ARG A 158 0.81 -10.50 16.07
C ARG A 158 1.21 -9.35 16.99
N VAL A 159 2.18 -8.53 16.58
CA VAL A 159 2.59 -7.34 17.34
C VAL A 159 1.43 -6.35 17.48
N LEU A 160 0.69 -6.08 16.41
CA LEU A 160 -0.49 -5.20 16.46
C LEU A 160 -1.56 -5.73 17.42
N LEU A 161 -1.87 -7.03 17.36
CA LEU A 161 -2.84 -7.64 18.26
C LEU A 161 -2.39 -7.57 19.72
N GLN A 162 -1.13 -7.90 19.99
CA GLN A 162 -0.55 -7.78 21.33
C GLN A 162 -0.59 -6.33 21.84
N TRP A 163 -0.27 -5.37 20.97
CA TRP A 163 -0.33 -3.95 21.26
C TRP A 163 -1.72 -3.50 21.70
N LEU A 164 -2.77 -3.96 21.01
CA LEU A 164 -4.16 -3.69 21.40
C LEU A 164 -4.52 -4.35 22.73
N HIS A 165 -4.12 -5.60 22.94
CA HIS A 165 -4.38 -6.32 24.19
C HIS A 165 -3.66 -5.74 25.41
N LEU A 166 -2.50 -5.11 25.21
CA LEU A 166 -1.82 -4.36 26.27
C LEU A 166 -2.64 -3.15 26.74
N LYS A 167 -3.50 -2.58 25.88
CA LYS A 167 -4.35 -1.43 26.21
C LYS A 167 -5.75 -1.83 26.64
N LYS A 168 -6.29 -2.90 26.06
CA LYS A 168 -7.63 -3.42 26.35
C LYS A 168 -7.63 -4.95 26.23
N ILE A 169 -7.55 -5.62 27.37
CA ILE A 169 -7.40 -7.09 27.46
C ILE A 169 -8.57 -7.84 26.80
N ASP A 170 -9.79 -7.32 26.91
CA ASP A 170 -10.99 -7.90 26.32
C ASP A 170 -11.19 -7.51 24.85
N TRP A 171 -10.27 -6.76 24.24
CA TRP A 171 -10.37 -6.40 22.84
C TRP A 171 -10.37 -7.65 21.96
N ARG A 172 -11.28 -7.66 20.98
CA ARG A 172 -11.57 -8.80 20.12
C ARG A 172 -11.97 -8.26 18.76
N LEU A 173 -11.54 -8.95 17.72
CA LEU A 173 -11.91 -8.68 16.35
C LEU A 173 -13.02 -9.65 15.92
N ASN A 174 -14.03 -9.18 15.21
CA ASN A 174 -15.05 -10.07 14.65
C ASN A 174 -14.65 -10.58 13.26
N VAL A 175 -14.16 -9.68 12.40
CA VAL A 175 -13.76 -10.00 11.03
C VAL A 175 -12.51 -9.22 10.65
N PHE A 176 -11.54 -9.90 10.03
CA PHE A 176 -10.40 -9.27 9.37
C PHE A 176 -10.57 -9.39 7.86
N MET A 177 -10.70 -8.26 7.18
CA MET A 177 -10.90 -8.18 5.73
C MET A 177 -9.60 -7.76 5.06
N VAL A 178 -9.20 -8.47 4.00
CA VAL A 178 -7.95 -8.19 3.29
C VAL A 178 -8.18 -8.25 1.79
N ASP A 179 -7.27 -7.64 1.03
CA ASP A 179 -7.36 -7.59 -0.42
C ASP A 179 -6.86 -8.86 -1.10
N ASP A 180 -5.94 -9.58 -0.45
CA ASP A 180 -5.34 -10.81 -0.94
C ASP A 180 -5.35 -11.88 0.16
N ALA A 181 -6.15 -12.94 -0.07
CA ALA A 181 -6.33 -14.02 0.87
C ALA A 181 -5.20 -15.07 0.84
N GLU A 182 -4.40 -15.13 -0.24
CA GLU A 182 -3.33 -16.14 -0.38
C GLU A 182 -2.27 -16.04 0.72
N VAL A 183 -2.18 -14.86 1.33
CA VAL A 183 -1.25 -14.53 2.41
C VAL A 183 -1.62 -15.19 3.73
N PHE A 184 -2.90 -15.46 3.96
CA PHE A 184 -3.42 -15.73 5.30
C PHE A 184 -3.96 -17.15 5.42
N GLN A 185 -3.33 -17.94 6.28
CA GLN A 185 -3.80 -19.27 6.68
C GLN A 185 -4.92 -19.18 7.74
N CYS A 186 -5.92 -18.32 7.52
CA CYS A 186 -7.12 -18.23 8.34
C CYS A 186 -8.35 -17.96 7.47
N ASP A 187 -9.56 -18.06 8.05
CA ASP A 187 -10.80 -17.71 7.34
C ASP A 187 -10.78 -16.22 6.99
N VAL A 188 -10.45 -15.95 5.73
CA VAL A 188 -10.26 -14.61 5.19
C VAL A 188 -11.40 -14.30 4.25
N HIS A 189 -12.13 -13.24 4.57
CA HIS A 189 -13.16 -12.72 3.69
C HIS A 189 -12.56 -11.68 2.74
N LEU A 190 -12.66 -11.93 1.44
CA LEU A 190 -12.27 -10.97 0.41
C LEU A 190 -13.13 -9.70 0.50
N CYS A 191 -12.49 -8.54 0.35
CA CYS A 191 -13.19 -7.27 0.29
C CYS A 191 -14.17 -7.21 -0.89
N SER A 192 -15.44 -6.86 -0.63
CA SER A 192 -16.49 -6.77 -1.66
C SER A 192 -16.13 -5.79 -2.79
N CYS A 193 -15.46 -4.69 -2.46
CA CYS A 193 -14.96 -3.74 -3.45
C CYS A 193 -13.92 -4.37 -4.39
N HIS A 194 -13.03 -5.19 -3.85
CA HIS A 194 -12.00 -5.88 -4.62
C HIS A 194 -12.58 -6.99 -5.48
N VAL A 195 -13.52 -7.79 -4.94
CA VAL A 195 -14.28 -8.78 -5.72
C VAL A 195 -15.01 -8.09 -6.87
N ARG A 196 -15.74 -7.00 -6.60
CA ARG A 196 -16.45 -6.23 -7.62
C ARG A 196 -15.51 -5.67 -8.69
N ARG A 197 -14.34 -5.15 -8.31
CA ARG A 197 -13.33 -4.64 -9.24
C ARG A 197 -12.73 -5.77 -10.08
N ALA A 198 -12.46 -6.93 -9.49
CA ALA A 198 -11.94 -8.11 -10.18
C ALA A 198 -12.95 -8.64 -11.21
N TRP A 199 -14.23 -8.72 -10.83
CA TRP A 199 -15.32 -9.08 -11.75
C TRP A 199 -15.45 -8.09 -12.89
N LEU A 200 -15.46 -6.78 -12.61
CA LEU A 200 -15.55 -5.75 -13.66
C LEU A 200 -14.37 -5.85 -14.65
N LYS A 201 -13.14 -6.02 -14.12
CA LYS A 201 -11.94 -6.19 -14.96
C LYS A 201 -12.08 -7.42 -15.85
N ASN A 202 -12.46 -8.57 -15.29
CA ASN A 202 -12.66 -9.80 -16.05
C ASN A 202 -13.77 -9.67 -17.10
N LEU A 203 -14.89 -9.04 -16.76
CA LEU A 203 -16.00 -8.78 -17.67
C LEU A 203 -15.58 -7.90 -18.85
N ILE A 204 -14.82 -6.83 -18.60
CA ILE A 204 -14.30 -5.94 -19.66
C ILE A 204 -13.35 -6.71 -20.59
N THR A 205 -12.50 -7.56 -20.02
CA THR A 205 -11.51 -8.31 -20.81
C THR A 205 -12.12 -9.46 -21.60
N LYS A 206 -13.11 -10.16 -21.04
CA LYS A 206 -13.58 -11.46 -21.56
C LYS A 206 -14.92 -11.41 -22.28
N VAL A 207 -15.82 -10.48 -21.93
CA VAL A 207 -17.16 -10.35 -22.51
C VAL A 207 -17.16 -9.17 -23.48
N LYS A 208 -17.34 -9.43 -24.78
CA LYS A 208 -17.23 -8.39 -25.83
C LYS A 208 -18.49 -7.54 -25.97
N ASP A 209 -19.66 -8.15 -25.81
CA ASP A 209 -20.95 -7.47 -25.95
C ASP A 209 -21.22 -6.60 -24.72
N ASN A 210 -21.49 -5.32 -24.93
CA ASN A 210 -21.69 -4.35 -23.83
C ASN A 210 -23.02 -4.56 -23.09
N ALA A 211 -24.07 -5.01 -23.79
CA ALA A 211 -25.36 -5.26 -23.16
C ALA A 211 -25.28 -6.49 -22.26
N VAL A 212 -24.70 -7.58 -22.78
CA VAL A 212 -24.45 -8.81 -22.00
C VAL A 212 -23.51 -8.53 -20.83
N ARG A 213 -22.47 -7.71 -21.03
CA ARG A 213 -21.57 -7.29 -19.95
C ARG A 213 -22.32 -6.55 -18.83
N GLY A 214 -23.21 -5.63 -19.19
CA GLY A 214 -24.04 -4.89 -18.24
C GLY A 214 -24.95 -5.82 -17.44
N GLU A 215 -25.66 -6.71 -18.13
CA GLU A 215 -26.54 -7.71 -17.51
C GLU A 215 -25.78 -8.60 -16.53
N MET A 216 -24.63 -9.15 -16.94
CA MET A 216 -23.81 -9.98 -16.08
C MET A 216 -23.32 -9.21 -14.85
N PHE A 217 -22.91 -7.95 -15.02
CA PHE A 217 -22.44 -7.13 -13.90
C PHE A 217 -23.56 -6.82 -12.90
N ASP A 218 -24.78 -6.54 -13.38
CA ASP A 218 -25.93 -6.27 -12.52
C ASP A 218 -26.33 -7.53 -11.73
N ARG A 219 -26.33 -8.71 -12.37
CA ARG A 219 -26.61 -9.99 -11.68
C ARG A 219 -25.56 -10.33 -10.62
N LEU A 220 -24.28 -10.11 -10.93
CA LEU A 220 -23.20 -10.27 -9.95
C LEU A 220 -23.36 -9.30 -8.77
N GLY A 221 -23.75 -8.04 -9.04
CA GLY A 221 -24.09 -7.08 -7.99
C GLY A 221 -25.27 -7.52 -7.13
N TYR A 222 -26.30 -8.14 -7.73
CA TYR A 222 -27.42 -8.72 -7.01
C TYR A 222 -26.96 -9.85 -6.07
N ILE A 223 -26.18 -10.82 -6.58
CA ILE A 223 -25.62 -11.91 -5.77
C ILE A 223 -24.84 -11.35 -4.57
N MET A 224 -23.95 -10.38 -4.81
CA MET A 224 -23.11 -9.82 -3.74
C MET A 224 -23.90 -9.10 -2.64
N HIS A 225 -24.99 -8.41 -2.99
CA HIS A 225 -25.68 -7.50 -2.07
C HIS A 225 -27.05 -7.96 -1.58
N ARG A 226 -27.64 -9.00 -2.21
CA ARG A 226 -29.02 -9.43 -1.95
C ARG A 226 -29.14 -10.85 -1.43
N SER A 227 -28.08 -11.65 -1.48
CA SER A 227 -28.11 -12.99 -0.88
C SER A 227 -28.29 -12.91 0.63
N THR A 228 -29.27 -13.67 1.13
CA THR A 228 -29.71 -13.60 2.54
C THR A 228 -28.91 -14.52 3.46
N ASN A 229 -28.27 -15.52 2.88
CA ASN A 229 -27.38 -16.48 3.54
C ASN A 229 -26.47 -17.13 2.48
N GLU A 230 -25.55 -17.96 2.95
CA GLU A 230 -24.56 -18.63 2.09
C GLU A 230 -25.20 -19.56 1.06
N ASP A 231 -26.20 -20.37 1.46
CA ASP A 231 -26.88 -21.30 0.55
C ASP A 231 -27.62 -20.57 -0.58
N SER A 232 -28.27 -19.46 -0.25
CA SER A 232 -28.91 -18.57 -1.21
C SER A 232 -27.89 -17.95 -2.16
N ALA A 233 -26.71 -17.54 -1.66
CA ALA A 233 -25.64 -17.01 -2.50
C ALA A 233 -25.11 -18.07 -3.47
N ARG A 234 -24.82 -19.28 -2.97
CA ARG A 234 -24.35 -20.40 -3.80
C ARG A 234 -25.34 -20.75 -4.90
N ASN A 235 -26.62 -20.87 -4.56
CA ASN A 235 -27.66 -21.16 -5.55
C ASN A 235 -27.75 -20.09 -6.65
N GLU A 236 -27.68 -18.81 -6.30
CA GLU A 236 -27.70 -17.73 -7.30
C GLU A 236 -26.43 -17.71 -8.18
N VAL A 237 -25.27 -18.07 -7.62
CA VAL A 237 -24.02 -18.27 -8.39
C VAL A 237 -24.17 -19.44 -9.36
N ASP A 238 -24.73 -20.57 -8.93
CA ASP A 238 -24.96 -21.74 -9.79
C ASP A 238 -25.89 -21.40 -10.95
N ILE A 239 -26.98 -20.67 -10.69
CA ILE A 239 -27.89 -20.18 -11.73
C ILE A 239 -27.17 -19.24 -12.70
N PHE A 240 -26.36 -18.30 -12.19
CA PHE A 240 -25.56 -17.40 -13.02
C PHE A 240 -24.58 -18.17 -13.92
N ILE A 241 -23.91 -19.20 -13.39
CA ILE A 241 -23.00 -20.05 -14.15
C ILE A 241 -23.77 -20.78 -15.25
N GLU A 242 -24.91 -21.39 -14.93
CA GLU A 242 -25.72 -22.13 -15.88
C GLU A 242 -26.24 -21.26 -17.04
N ASP A 243 -26.67 -20.03 -16.76
CA ASP A 243 -27.22 -19.13 -17.79
C ASP A 243 -26.16 -18.65 -18.81
N PHE A 244 -24.89 -18.55 -18.39
CA PHE A 244 -23.82 -17.98 -19.21
C PHE A 244 -22.73 -18.98 -19.62
N LYS A 245 -22.80 -20.25 -19.21
CA LYS A 245 -21.76 -21.25 -19.52
C LYS A 245 -21.54 -21.45 -21.03
N ASP A 246 -22.62 -21.42 -21.81
CA ASP A 246 -22.55 -21.67 -23.25
C ASP A 246 -22.22 -20.40 -24.04
N THR A 247 -22.65 -19.23 -23.56
CA THR A 247 -22.52 -17.95 -24.26
C THR A 247 -21.27 -17.17 -23.88
N GLN A 248 -20.81 -17.26 -22.62
CA GLN A 248 -19.64 -16.56 -22.08
C GLN A 248 -18.68 -17.51 -21.33
N PRO A 249 -18.24 -18.62 -21.95
CA PRO A 249 -17.46 -19.66 -21.28
C PRO A 249 -16.13 -19.16 -20.70
N SER A 250 -15.47 -18.21 -21.36
CA SER A 250 -14.19 -17.63 -20.94
C SER A 250 -14.29 -16.86 -19.61
N PHE A 251 -15.43 -16.21 -19.37
CA PHE A 251 -15.71 -15.54 -18.11
C PHE A 251 -16.09 -16.56 -17.03
N ILE A 252 -16.96 -17.51 -17.34
CA ILE A 252 -17.42 -18.53 -16.38
C ILE A 252 -16.27 -19.40 -15.84
N GLU A 253 -15.21 -19.61 -16.62
CA GLU A 253 -13.99 -20.27 -16.14
C GLU A 253 -13.38 -19.60 -14.89
N TYR A 254 -13.59 -18.29 -14.70
CA TYR A 254 -13.15 -17.57 -13.49
C TYR A 254 -13.78 -18.12 -12.19
N PHE A 255 -14.99 -18.66 -12.24
CA PHE A 255 -15.71 -19.21 -11.08
C PHE A 255 -15.36 -20.69 -10.80
N LYS A 256 -14.53 -21.32 -11.64
CA LYS A 256 -14.09 -22.71 -11.46
C LYS A 256 -12.76 -22.85 -10.72
N GLY A 257 -12.15 -21.72 -10.35
CA GLY A 257 -10.90 -21.63 -9.59
C GLY A 257 -11.13 -21.71 -8.09
#